data_AF-A0A9P8Y3V1-F1
#
_entry.id   AF-A0A9P8Y3V1-F1
#
_cell.length_a   1.000
_cell.length_b   1.000
_cell.length_c   1.000
_cell.angle_alpha   90.00
_cell.angle_beta   90.00
_cell.angle_gamma   90.00
#
_symmetry.space_group_name_H-M   'P 1'
#
loop_
_entity.id
_entity.type
_entity.pdbx_description
1 polymer ?
#
loop_
_entity_poly.entity_id
_entity_poly.type
_entity_poly.pdbx_seq_one_letter_code
_entity_poly.pdbx_strand_id
1 'polypeptide(L)'
;MKASLATSLAALVGIASAFQGQVDYRVSTGSEGNNPQLHIRDYNTGSTYYSGALYLNPDEWRNTYMTGSGGYNFPARAKKTSTNCIHVDFQGALDAGWYYCCGGVPCDLRPH
;
A
#
# COMPACT_ATOMS: atom_id res chain seq x y z
N MET A 1 -41.43 -34.12 -12.30
CA MET A 1 -41.12 -32.68 -12.23
C MET A 1 -39.62 -32.54 -12.30
N LYS A 2 -39.09 -31.87 -13.34
CA LYS A 2 -37.63 -31.74 -13.59
C LYS A 2 -37.10 -30.56 -12.77
N ALA A 3 -36.29 -30.82 -11.75
CA ALA A 3 -35.57 -29.78 -11.03
C ALA A 3 -34.32 -29.41 -11.83
N SER A 4 -34.33 -28.23 -12.47
CA SER A 4 -33.12 -27.61 -13.01
C SER A 4 -32.53 -26.75 -11.89
N LEU A 5 -31.51 -27.27 -11.19
CA LEU A 5 -30.60 -26.44 -10.39
C LEU A 5 -29.66 -25.73 -11.36
N ALA A 6 -30.10 -24.59 -11.87
CA ALA A 6 -29.25 -23.65 -12.60
C ALA A 6 -28.27 -23.00 -11.61
N THR A 7 -27.05 -23.49 -11.68
CA THR A 7 -25.75 -22.84 -11.43
C THR A 7 -25.80 -21.34 -11.12
N SER A 8 -25.99 -20.97 -9.86
CA SER A 8 -25.63 -19.64 -9.35
C SER A 8 -24.21 -19.68 -8.77
N LEU A 9 -23.22 -19.90 -9.64
CA LEU A 9 -21.80 -19.78 -9.32
C LEU A 9 -21.19 -18.63 -10.14
N ALA A 10 -21.83 -17.45 -10.09
CA ALA A 10 -21.44 -16.26 -10.84
C ALA A 10 -21.38 -15.00 -9.95
N ALA A 11 -20.86 -15.13 -8.73
CA ALA A 11 -20.69 -13.99 -7.80
C ALA A 11 -19.36 -14.02 -7.03
N LEU A 12 -18.33 -14.68 -7.57
CA LEU A 12 -16.97 -14.66 -7.00
C LEU A 12 -15.90 -14.42 -8.07
N VAL A 13 -16.23 -13.63 -9.10
CA VAL A 13 -15.27 -13.21 -10.12
C VAL A 13 -15.49 -11.72 -10.37
N GLY A 14 -14.49 -10.92 -10.00
CA GLY A 14 -14.50 -9.45 -10.02
C GLY A 14 -14.84 -8.90 -8.63
N ILE A 15 -13.95 -8.28 -7.88
CA ILE A 15 -12.77 -7.51 -8.25
C ILE A 15 -11.87 -7.57 -7.00
N ALA A 16 -10.75 -8.29 -7.06
CA ALA A 16 -9.61 -7.90 -6.23
C ALA A 16 -9.21 -6.53 -6.80
N SER A 17 -9.77 -5.46 -6.24
CA SER A 17 -9.51 -4.11 -6.72
C SER A 17 -8.12 -3.75 -6.22
N ALA A 18 -7.09 -4.20 -6.92
CA ALA A 18 -5.71 -3.92 -6.58
C ALA A 18 -5.60 -2.42 -6.28
N PHE A 19 -4.97 -2.09 -5.14
CA PHE A 19 -4.79 -0.71 -4.69
C PHE A 19 -4.51 0.20 -5.87
N GLN A 20 -5.37 1.21 -6.06
CA GLN A 20 -5.18 2.23 -7.06
C GLN A 20 -4.75 3.51 -6.36
N GLY A 21 -3.46 3.77 -6.35
CA GLY A 21 -2.96 4.88 -5.57
C GLY A 21 -1.49 5.15 -5.72
N GLN A 22 -1.04 6.18 -5.01
CA GLN A 22 0.34 6.61 -5.05
C GLN A 22 1.06 6.22 -3.77
N VAL A 23 2.26 5.68 -3.89
CA VAL A 23 3.17 5.39 -2.77
C VAL A 23 4.43 6.22 -2.94
N ASP A 24 4.87 6.83 -1.86
CA ASP A 24 6.03 7.69 -1.79
C ASP A 24 6.82 7.40 -0.51
N TYR A 25 8.15 7.47 -0.59
CA TYR A 25 9.04 7.36 0.56
C TYR A 25 9.86 8.63 0.63
N ARG A 26 9.48 9.51 1.55
CA ARG A 26 10.04 10.86 1.65
C ARG A 26 10.47 11.18 3.06
N VAL A 27 11.45 12.06 3.16
CA VAL A 27 11.84 12.66 4.42
C VAL A 27 10.84 13.74 4.77
N SER A 28 10.11 13.56 5.87
CA SER A 28 9.38 14.66 6.49
C SER A 28 10.38 15.58 7.17
N THR A 29 10.44 16.83 6.74
CA THR A 29 11.09 17.90 7.49
C THR A 29 10.11 18.41 8.55
N GLY A 30 10.06 17.72 9.69
CA GLY A 30 9.33 18.20 10.88
C GLY A 30 10.24 19.01 11.80
N SER A 31 9.65 19.70 12.80
CA SER A 31 10.39 20.52 13.78
C SER A 31 11.44 19.74 14.61
N GLU A 32 11.38 18.41 14.64
CA GLU A 32 12.33 17.52 15.34
C GLU A 32 13.25 16.74 14.38
N GLY A 33 13.43 17.22 13.15
CA GLY A 33 14.41 16.70 12.20
C GLY A 33 13.84 15.94 11.01
N ASN A 34 14.77 15.41 10.22
CA ASN A 34 14.53 14.70 8.97
C ASN A 34 14.11 13.26 9.24
N ASN A 35 12.80 13.02 9.37
CA ASN A 35 12.26 11.69 9.62
C ASN A 35 11.70 11.08 8.33
N PRO A 36 12.35 10.07 7.74
CA PRO A 36 11.81 9.38 6.57
C PRO A 36 10.50 8.67 6.93
N GLN A 37 9.51 8.74 6.05
CA GLN A 37 8.20 8.13 6.22
C GLN A 37 7.67 7.61 4.88
N LEU A 38 6.83 6.59 4.95
CA LEU A 38 5.99 6.18 3.83
C LEU A 38 4.73 7.05 3.80
N HIS A 39 4.38 7.46 2.60
CA HIS A 39 3.18 8.22 2.31
C HIS A 39 2.41 7.49 1.22
N ILE A 40 1.12 7.27 1.48
CA ILE A 40 0.25 6.50 0.61
C ILE A 40 -1.01 7.31 0.37
N ARG A 41 -1.42 7.43 -0.89
CA ARG A 41 -2.69 8.02 -1.27
C ARG A 41 -3.50 7.00 -2.05
N ASP A 42 -4.64 6.62 -1.51
CA ASP A 42 -5.61 5.80 -2.21
C ASP A 42 -6.53 6.70 -3.05
N TYR A 43 -6.53 6.51 -4.37
CA TYR A 43 -7.38 7.28 -5.26
C TYR A 43 -8.83 6.80 -5.26
N ASN A 44 -9.10 5.56 -4.87
CA ASN A 44 -10.47 5.03 -4.80
C ASN A 44 -11.25 5.64 -3.64
N THR A 45 -10.67 5.68 -2.44
CA THR A 45 -11.33 6.28 -1.27
C THR A 45 -11.02 7.77 -1.10
N GLY A 46 -10.00 8.29 -1.80
CA GLY A 46 -9.47 9.63 -1.57
C GLY A 46 -8.66 9.77 -0.27
N SER A 47 -8.47 8.66 0.46
CA SER A 47 -7.78 8.64 1.74
C SER A 47 -6.27 8.76 1.57
N THR A 48 -5.63 9.36 2.57
CA THR A 48 -4.18 9.45 2.64
C THR A 48 -3.71 8.84 3.95
N TYR A 49 -2.65 8.05 3.88
CA TYR A 49 -2.06 7.32 4.99
C TYR A 49 -0.57 7.64 5.11
N TYR A 50 -0.10 7.71 6.35
CA TYR A 50 1.30 8.00 6.67
C TYR A 50 1.81 6.95 7.65
N SER A 51 3.07 6.54 7.48
CA SER A 51 3.76 5.80 8.52
C SER A 51 4.34 6.75 9.57
N GLY A 52 4.68 6.21 10.74
CA GLY A 52 5.69 6.85 11.60
C GLY A 52 7.06 6.91 10.92
N ALA A 53 8.06 7.46 11.64
CA ALA A 53 9.45 7.47 11.17
C ALA A 53 9.92 6.05 10.84
N LEU A 54 10.37 5.84 9.61
CA LEU A 54 10.71 4.53 9.06
C LEU A 54 12.02 4.61 8.26
N TYR A 55 13.08 4.07 8.84
CA TYR A 55 14.39 3.96 8.21
C TYR A 55 14.50 2.63 7.46
N LEU A 56 14.50 2.71 6.12
CA LEU A 56 14.57 1.53 5.26
C LEU A 56 16.01 1.22 4.84
N ASN A 57 16.43 -0.01 5.10
CA ASN A 57 17.72 -0.54 4.63
C ASN A 57 17.53 -1.37 3.35
N PRO A 58 18.58 -1.52 2.52
CA PRO A 58 18.59 -2.45 1.41
C PRO A 58 18.26 -3.87 1.87
N ASP A 59 17.28 -4.50 1.23
CA ASP A 59 16.92 -5.91 1.40
C ASP A 59 16.44 -6.33 2.80
N GLU A 60 16.16 -5.38 3.68
CA GLU A 60 15.61 -5.61 5.02
C GLU A 60 14.17 -5.10 5.13
N TRP A 61 13.23 -6.01 5.40
CA TRP A 61 11.84 -5.65 5.65
C TRP A 61 11.69 -4.98 7.03
N ARG A 62 11.03 -3.83 7.03
CA ARG A 62 10.64 -3.09 8.23
C ARG A 62 9.13 -3.07 8.34
N ASN A 63 8.63 -3.52 9.48
CA ASN A 63 7.22 -3.40 9.82
C ASN A 63 6.91 -1.97 10.25
N THR A 64 5.72 -1.51 9.91
CA THR A 64 5.19 -0.20 10.30
C THR A 64 3.67 -0.25 10.38
N TYR A 65 3.06 0.82 10.89
CA TYR A 65 1.63 1.02 10.82
C TYR A 65 1.35 2.25 9.99
N MET A 66 0.40 2.11 9.07
CA MET A 66 -0.11 3.20 8.26
C MET A 66 -1.31 3.79 9.00
N THR A 67 -1.29 5.10 9.21
CA THR A 67 -2.36 5.85 9.87
C THR A 67 -3.00 6.81 8.88
N GLY A 68 -4.31 6.71 8.73
CA GLY A 68 -5.11 7.55 7.84
C GLY A 68 -6.00 8.55 8.57
N SER A 69 -6.53 9.49 7.81
CA SER A 69 -7.61 10.36 8.26
C SER A 69 -8.82 9.54 8.69
N GLY A 70 -9.39 9.84 9.87
CA GLY A 70 -10.52 9.10 10.44
C GLY A 70 -10.13 7.95 11.38
N GLY A 71 -8.84 7.80 11.71
CA GLY A 71 -8.36 6.81 12.69
C GLY A 71 -8.23 5.39 12.16
N TYR A 72 -8.42 5.19 10.85
CA TYR A 72 -8.14 3.91 10.21
C TYR A 72 -6.63 3.66 10.22
N ASN A 73 -6.24 2.56 10.86
CA ASN A 73 -4.86 2.12 10.98
C ASN A 73 -4.74 0.69 10.44
N PHE A 74 -3.68 0.43 9.70
CA PHE A 74 -3.39 -0.93 9.21
C PHE A 74 -1.89 -1.23 9.24
N PRO A 75 -1.50 -2.50 9.48
CA PRO A 75 -0.11 -2.89 9.42
C PRO A 75 0.38 -2.84 7.96
N ALA A 76 1.63 -2.45 7.78
CA ALA A 76 2.33 -2.57 6.51
C ALA A 76 3.78 -2.94 6.77
N ARG A 77 4.49 -3.38 5.75
CA ARG A 77 5.94 -3.50 5.78
C ARG A 77 6.54 -2.97 4.50
N ALA A 78 7.74 -2.41 4.60
CA ALA A 78 8.46 -1.95 3.44
C ALA A 78 9.95 -2.30 3.54
N LYS A 79 10.60 -2.38 2.38
CA LYS A 79 12.06 -2.45 2.29
C LYS A 79 12.54 -1.56 1.17
N LYS A 80 13.75 -1.04 1.31
CA LYS A 80 14.46 -0.41 0.19
C LYS A 80 15.22 -1.49 -0.57
N THR A 81 15.38 -1.38 -1.87
CA THR A 81 16.31 -2.20 -2.65
C THR A 81 17.65 -1.49 -2.80
N SER A 82 18.68 -2.26 -3.13
CA SER A 82 19.99 -1.74 -3.55
C SER A 82 19.92 -0.74 -4.72
N THR A 83 18.86 -0.80 -5.53
CA THR A 83 18.59 0.10 -6.66
C THR A 83 17.77 1.35 -6.29
N ASN A 84 17.67 1.69 -5.00
CA ASN A 84 16.84 2.80 -4.49
C ASN A 84 15.34 2.68 -4.78
N CYS A 85 14.84 1.47 -4.99
CA CYS A 85 13.42 1.22 -5.09
C CYS A 85 12.84 0.86 -3.71
N ILE A 86 11.53 0.99 -3.54
CA ILE A 86 10.81 0.61 -2.34
C ILE A 86 9.86 -0.53 -2.70
N HIS A 87 9.91 -1.60 -1.92
CA HIS A 87 8.84 -2.59 -1.90
C HIS A 87 7.93 -2.27 -0.72
N VAL A 88 6.62 -2.34 -0.93
CA VAL A 88 5.63 -2.17 0.13
C VAL A 88 4.64 -3.32 0.08
N ASP A 89 4.30 -3.83 1.25
CA ASP A 89 3.31 -4.89 1.44
C ASP A 89 2.34 -4.41 2.52
N PHE A 90 1.07 -4.26 2.14
CA PHE A 90 0.02 -3.75 3.02
C PHE A 90 -0.56 -4.79 3.98
N GLN A 91 0.06 -5.98 4.07
CA GLN A 91 -0.26 -7.03 5.03
C GLN A 91 -1.76 -7.39 5.07
N GLY A 92 -2.42 -7.35 3.91
CA GLY A 92 -3.85 -7.63 3.78
C GLY A 92 -4.77 -6.40 3.70
N ALA A 93 -4.25 -5.20 3.97
CA ALA A 93 -4.98 -3.95 3.77
C ALA A 93 -4.91 -3.46 2.31
N LEU A 94 -5.81 -2.54 1.94
CA LEU A 94 -5.89 -1.91 0.61
C LEU A 94 -5.90 -2.93 -0.54
N ASP A 95 -6.70 -3.98 -0.42
CA ASP A 95 -6.76 -5.10 -1.39
C ASP A 95 -5.39 -5.81 -1.51
N ALA A 96 -5.08 -6.57 -0.46
CA ALA A 96 -3.88 -7.38 -0.22
C ALA A 96 -2.94 -7.59 -1.43
N GLY A 97 -1.79 -6.90 -1.44
CA GLY A 97 -0.79 -7.02 -2.50
C GLY A 97 0.60 -6.52 -2.09
N TRP A 98 1.59 -6.83 -2.94
CA TRP A 98 2.94 -6.28 -2.86
C TRP A 98 3.14 -5.30 -4.00
N TYR A 99 3.72 -4.16 -3.68
CA TYR A 99 3.93 -3.07 -4.62
C TYR A 99 5.42 -2.73 -4.70
N TYR A 100 5.86 -2.34 -5.89
CA TYR A 100 7.25 -2.02 -6.19
C TYR A 100 7.34 -0.67 -6.87
N CYS A 101 8.15 0.22 -6.30
CA CYS A 101 8.30 1.61 -6.74
C CYS A 101 9.77 1.99 -6.86
N CYS A 102 10.21 2.37 -8.06
CA CYS A 102 11.58 2.83 -8.31
C CYS A 102 11.62 4.31 -8.68
N GLY A 103 12.73 4.98 -8.35
CA GLY A 103 13.07 6.28 -8.94
C GLY A 103 12.98 7.48 -7.99
N GLY A 104 12.75 7.27 -6.69
CA GLY A 104 12.77 8.36 -5.70
C GLY A 104 11.68 9.43 -5.91
N VAL A 105 10.69 9.13 -6.76
CA VAL A 105 9.51 9.95 -7.01
C VAL A 105 8.27 9.15 -6.62
N PRO A 106 7.14 9.82 -6.31
CA PRO A 106 5.91 9.12 -5.99
C PRO A 106 5.49 8.17 -7.12
N CYS A 107 5.31 6.89 -6.81
CA CYS A 107 4.91 5.89 -7.80
C CYS A 107 3.40 5.67 -7.77
N ASP A 108 2.79 5.76 -8.95
CA ASP A 108 1.39 5.42 -9.16
C ASP A 108 1.28 3.90 -9.39
N LEU A 109 0.53 3.24 -8.54
CA LEU A 109 0.25 1.81 -8.57
C LEU A 109 -1.16 1.72 -9.12
N ARG A 110 -1.31 1.57 -10.44
CA ARG A 110 -2.59 1.29 -11.08
C ARG A 110 -2.65 -0.18 -11.47
N PRO A 111 -3.80 -0.86 -11.28
CA PRO A 111 -4.05 -2.09 -12.00
C PRO A 111 -4.02 -1.80 -13.51
N HIS A 112 -3.18 -2.51 -14.24
CA HIS A 112 -3.19 -2.55 -15.71
C HIS A 112 -4.23 -3.55 -16.21
#